data_AF-A0A914EDD7-F1
#
_entry.id   AF-A0A914EDD7-F1
#
_cell.length_a   1.000
_cell.length_b   1.000
_cell.length_c   1.000
_cell.angle_alpha   90.00
_cell.angle_beta   90.00
_cell.angle_gamma   90.00
#
_symmetry.space_group_name_H-M   'P 1'
#
loop_
_entity.id
_entity.type
_entity.pdbx_description
1 polymer ?
#
loop_
_entity_poly.entity_id
_entity_poly.type
_entity_poly.pdbx_seq_one_letter_code
_entity_poly.pdbx_strand_id
1 'polypeptide(L)'
;MTCTATLFTNPTAKDIEYYVIKMEKNLGDIRKLLKYEFELGHNAKEAVTIINRAKEAEIVAYSTAKRWFSKFRSGNLETDDKKRSGRPREVDRDAVVNTVEDHPSMTTRMLADEFNCSHTEIEKILKEAGKRWLKSQWVPKELTEAQKQKRVEYARRMRVELYLDWIVTCDEKWIPFVNEERHGEWRSPSQKPGQTPKRDFRAKKAMFPMKTSKPPSSGDLPPRQRQTTCCMSDASKDQRHGDYYLFRSMEHWLRGKKFTTIEEMRESLTEFFASKVRDWYRSGIHQLEEKLQKVIESDGEYF
;
A
#
# COMPACT_ATOMS: atom_id res chain seq x y z
N MET A 1 -55.48 -42.61 -22.23
CA MET A 1 -54.24 -41.85 -21.98
C MET A 1 -53.66 -42.34 -20.67
N THR A 2 -52.64 -43.19 -20.74
CA THR A 2 -52.00 -43.83 -19.57
C THR A 2 -50.90 -42.92 -19.03
N CYS A 3 -51.09 -42.35 -17.85
CA CYS A 3 -50.02 -41.70 -17.09
C CYS A 3 -49.15 -42.76 -16.42
N THR A 4 -47.93 -42.92 -16.91
CA THR A 4 -46.86 -43.68 -16.25
C THR A 4 -46.33 -42.87 -15.07
N ALA A 5 -46.76 -43.22 -13.85
CA ALA A 5 -46.13 -42.74 -12.63
C ALA A 5 -44.88 -43.59 -12.35
N THR A 6 -43.70 -43.03 -12.60
CA THR A 6 -42.43 -43.56 -12.14
C THR A 6 -42.44 -43.54 -10.60
N LEU A 7 -42.60 -44.71 -10.00
CA LEU A 7 -42.45 -44.91 -8.56
C LEU A 7 -41.01 -44.59 -8.18
N PHE A 8 -40.81 -43.50 -7.45
CA PHE A 8 -39.61 -43.32 -6.62
C PHE A 8 -39.64 -44.44 -5.58
N THR A 9 -38.86 -45.49 -5.82
CA THR A 9 -38.69 -46.58 -4.86
C THR A 9 -38.00 -46.03 -3.61
N ASN A 10 -38.60 -46.27 -2.44
CA ASN A 10 -38.00 -45.97 -1.15
C ASN A 10 -36.61 -46.62 -1.08
N PRO A 11 -35.56 -45.88 -0.67
CA PRO A 11 -34.21 -46.43 -0.56
C PRO A 11 -34.21 -47.60 0.42
N THR A 12 -33.48 -48.66 0.07
CA THR A 12 -33.43 -49.90 0.85
C THR A 12 -32.57 -49.71 2.12
N ALA A 13 -32.77 -50.54 3.14
CA ALA A 13 -32.02 -50.46 4.40
C ALA A 13 -30.48 -50.48 4.22
N LYS A 14 -29.98 -51.07 3.11
CA LYS A 14 -28.56 -51.09 2.75
C LYS A 14 -28.05 -49.77 2.18
N ASP A 15 -28.92 -48.97 1.54
CA ASP A 15 -28.57 -47.65 1.02
C ASP A 15 -28.34 -46.65 2.17
N ILE A 16 -29.10 -46.81 3.27
CA ILE A 16 -28.97 -46.02 4.49
C ILE A 16 -27.65 -46.35 5.22
N GLU A 17 -27.32 -47.64 5.32
CA GLU A 17 -26.09 -48.11 5.96
C GLU A 17 -24.83 -47.54 5.27
N TYR A 18 -24.82 -47.48 3.94
CA TYR A 18 -23.73 -46.88 3.16
C TYR A 18 -23.59 -45.36 3.35
N TYR A 19 -24.70 -44.61 3.43
CA TYR A 19 -24.68 -43.17 3.70
C TYR A 19 -24.25 -42.84 5.13
N VAL A 20 -24.63 -43.67 6.10
CA VAL A 20 -24.27 -43.51 7.52
C VAL A 20 -22.79 -43.79 7.75
N ILE A 21 -22.17 -44.73 7.03
CA ILE A 21 -20.74 -45.05 7.18
C ILE A 21 -19.81 -43.92 6.67
N LYS A 22 -20.24 -43.14 5.66
CA LYS A 22 -19.37 -42.17 4.97
C LYS A 22 -19.30 -40.76 5.60
N MET A 23 -20.12 -40.45 6.60
CA MET A 23 -20.15 -39.11 7.22
C MET A 23 -19.17 -38.98 8.39
N GLU A 24 -18.23 -38.04 8.29
CA GLU A 24 -17.28 -37.65 9.34
C GLU A 24 -17.97 -37.07 10.59
N LYS A 25 -17.24 -37.00 11.72
CA LYS A 25 -17.72 -36.61 13.06
C LYS A 25 -18.07 -35.11 13.19
N ASN A 26 -18.83 -34.53 12.26
CA ASN A 26 -19.27 -33.14 12.34
C ASN A 26 -20.65 -33.03 13.01
N LEU A 27 -20.81 -32.05 13.92
CA LEU A 27 -22.06 -31.77 14.61
C LEU A 27 -23.24 -31.47 13.67
N GLY A 28 -22.97 -30.97 12.46
CA GLY A 28 -23.98 -30.73 11.43
C GLY A 28 -24.59 -32.02 10.87
N ASP A 29 -23.79 -33.07 10.74
CA ASP A 29 -24.25 -34.34 10.16
C ASP A 29 -25.08 -35.16 11.16
N ILE A 30 -24.80 -35.03 12.46
CA ILE A 30 -25.63 -35.58 13.53
C ILE A 30 -27.05 -35.00 13.49
N ARG A 31 -27.22 -33.71 13.19
CA ARG A 31 -28.53 -33.04 13.15
C ARG A 31 -29.35 -33.50 11.96
N LYS A 32 -28.70 -33.75 10.82
CA LYS A 32 -29.33 -34.33 9.62
C LYS A 32 -29.85 -35.74 9.91
N LEU A 33 -29.06 -36.58 10.59
CA LEU A 33 -29.50 -37.91 11.03
C LEU A 33 -30.69 -37.84 11.99
N LEU A 34 -30.63 -36.95 12.99
CA LEU A 34 -31.77 -36.75 13.91
C LEU A 34 -33.04 -36.27 13.21
N LYS A 35 -32.90 -35.46 12.15
CA LYS A 35 -34.03 -35.02 11.32
C LYS A 35 -34.62 -36.18 10.52
N TYR A 36 -33.77 -37.00 9.91
CA TYR A 36 -34.20 -38.18 9.16
C TYR A 36 -34.99 -39.17 10.04
N GLU A 37 -34.48 -39.49 11.23
CA GLU A 37 -35.17 -40.37 12.19
C GLU A 37 -36.50 -39.78 12.68
N PHE A 38 -36.60 -38.45 12.79
CA PHE A 38 -37.84 -37.76 13.14
C PHE A 38 -38.87 -37.86 12.00
N GLU A 39 -38.45 -37.73 10.75
CA GLU A 39 -39.31 -37.89 9.56
C GLU A 39 -39.80 -39.34 9.40
N LEU A 40 -39.03 -40.32 9.85
CA LEU A 40 -39.45 -41.73 9.94
C LEU A 40 -40.46 -42.02 11.06
N GLY A 41 -40.74 -41.04 11.93
CA GLY A 41 -41.72 -41.18 13.02
C GLY A 41 -41.19 -41.84 14.30
N HIS A 42 -39.88 -42.09 14.38
CA HIS A 42 -39.27 -42.64 15.60
C HIS A 42 -39.27 -41.62 16.74
N ASN A 43 -39.20 -42.09 17.98
CA ASN A 43 -39.04 -41.19 19.13
C ASN A 43 -37.56 -40.84 19.37
N ALA A 44 -37.30 -39.79 20.16
CA ALA A 44 -35.93 -39.31 20.40
C ALA A 44 -35.01 -40.34 21.08
N LYS A 45 -35.58 -41.29 21.83
CA LYS A 45 -34.82 -42.35 22.50
C LYS A 45 -34.42 -43.44 21.50
N GLU A 46 -35.35 -43.86 20.66
CA GLU A 46 -35.12 -44.79 19.55
C GLU A 46 -34.09 -44.25 18.58
N ALA A 47 -34.21 -42.98 18.17
CA ALA A 47 -33.26 -42.33 17.28
C ALA A 47 -31.83 -42.36 17.85
N VAL A 48 -31.66 -42.09 19.15
CA VAL A 48 -30.33 -42.17 19.81
C VAL A 48 -29.79 -43.59 19.80
N THR A 49 -30.62 -44.58 20.12
CA THR A 49 -30.21 -45.98 20.11
C THR A 49 -29.82 -46.44 18.70
N ILE A 50 -30.60 -46.09 17.68
CA ILE A 50 -30.35 -46.43 16.28
C ILE A 50 -29.06 -45.75 15.79
N ILE A 51 -28.90 -44.45 16.02
CA ILE A 51 -27.73 -43.69 15.56
C ILE A 51 -26.45 -44.16 16.25
N ASN A 52 -26.46 -44.35 17.57
CA ASN A 52 -25.26 -44.80 18.30
C ASN A 52 -24.91 -46.26 17.97
N ARG A 53 -25.92 -47.10 17.69
CA ARG A 53 -25.70 -48.48 17.21
C ARG A 53 -25.10 -48.51 15.81
N ALA A 54 -25.63 -47.72 14.88
CA ALA A 54 -25.17 -47.67 13.49
C ALA A 54 -23.76 -47.06 13.34
N LYS A 55 -23.32 -46.26 14.31
CA LYS A 55 -22.00 -45.63 14.33
C LYS A 55 -20.98 -46.33 15.24
N GLU A 56 -21.38 -47.40 15.94
CA GLU A 56 -20.56 -48.12 16.92
C GLU A 56 -19.88 -47.21 17.97
N ALA A 57 -20.54 -46.09 18.31
CA ALA A 57 -19.99 -45.08 19.21
C ALA A 57 -21.11 -44.26 19.86
N GLU A 58 -20.88 -43.78 21.08
CA GLU A 58 -21.82 -42.93 21.82
C GLU A 58 -21.73 -41.46 21.34
N ILE A 59 -22.10 -41.23 20.08
CA ILE A 59 -21.90 -39.94 19.39
C ILE A 59 -23.00 -38.93 19.79
N VAL A 60 -24.21 -39.40 20.05
CA VAL A 60 -25.37 -38.54 20.34
C VAL A 60 -25.87 -38.78 21.75
N ALA A 61 -25.81 -37.74 22.58
CA ALA A 61 -26.45 -37.74 23.89
C ALA A 61 -27.97 -37.53 23.77
N TYR A 62 -28.74 -38.21 24.63
CA TYR A 62 -30.21 -38.07 24.68
C TYR A 62 -30.69 -36.62 24.87
N SER A 63 -29.98 -35.82 25.65
CA SER A 63 -30.30 -34.39 25.87
C SER A 63 -30.26 -33.59 24.57
N THR A 64 -29.28 -33.87 23.71
CA THR A 64 -29.13 -33.26 22.38
C THR A 64 -30.28 -33.68 21.46
N ALA A 65 -30.56 -34.99 21.38
CA ALA A 65 -31.67 -35.51 20.57
C ALA A 65 -33.03 -34.94 21.01
N LYS A 66 -33.30 -34.92 22.32
CA LYS A 66 -34.52 -34.33 22.89
C LYS A 66 -34.68 -32.86 22.52
N ARG A 67 -33.61 -32.06 22.59
CA ARG A 67 -33.64 -30.64 22.21
C ARG A 67 -33.98 -30.44 20.73
N TRP A 68 -33.38 -31.24 19.85
CA TRP A 68 -33.63 -31.18 18.42
C TRP A 68 -35.03 -31.65 18.05
N PHE A 69 -35.51 -32.75 18.63
CA PHE A 69 -36.86 -33.26 18.43
C PHE A 69 -37.93 -32.25 18.88
N SER A 70 -37.69 -31.51 19.96
CA SER A 70 -38.59 -30.41 20.34
C SER A 70 -38.61 -29.27 19.32
N LYS A 71 -37.46 -28.96 18.71
CA LYS A 71 -37.35 -27.98 17.60
C LYS A 71 -38.08 -28.44 16.32
N PHE A 72 -37.97 -29.73 16.00
CA PHE A 72 -38.66 -30.31 14.84
C PHE A 72 -40.18 -30.33 15.04
N ARG A 73 -40.65 -30.66 16.26
CA ARG A 73 -42.07 -30.55 16.63
C ARG A 73 -42.60 -29.12 16.57
N SER A 74 -41.76 -28.11 16.80
CA SER A 74 -42.15 -26.70 16.64
C SER A 74 -42.08 -26.20 15.18
N GLY A 75 -41.95 -27.11 14.20
CA GLY A 75 -41.94 -26.79 12.77
C GLY A 75 -40.61 -26.27 12.22
N ASN A 76 -39.53 -26.24 13.00
CA ASN A 76 -38.22 -25.80 12.53
C ASN A 76 -37.33 -27.00 12.20
N LEU A 77 -37.25 -27.34 10.91
CA LEU A 77 -36.45 -28.45 10.35
C LEU A 77 -35.07 -28.02 9.83
N GLU A 78 -34.61 -26.80 10.15
CA GLU A 78 -33.30 -26.28 9.75
C GLU A 78 -32.19 -26.88 10.64
N THR A 79 -31.22 -27.56 10.04
CA THR A 79 -30.12 -28.24 10.75
C THR A 79 -28.88 -27.37 10.93
N ASP A 80 -28.77 -26.28 10.17
CA ASP A 80 -27.58 -25.43 10.14
C ASP A 80 -27.50 -24.52 11.38
N ASP A 81 -26.27 -24.16 11.76
CA ASP A 81 -26.07 -23.18 12.81
C ASP A 81 -26.47 -21.79 12.31
N LYS A 82 -27.45 -21.17 12.96
CA LYS A 82 -27.74 -19.76 12.76
C LYS A 82 -26.50 -18.94 13.07
N LYS A 83 -26.28 -17.85 12.31
CA LYS A 83 -25.24 -16.87 12.62
C LYS A 83 -25.36 -16.48 14.09
N ARG A 84 -24.29 -16.68 14.86
CA ARG A 84 -24.24 -16.26 16.26
C ARG A 84 -24.40 -14.74 16.29
N SER A 85 -25.32 -14.24 17.10
CA SER A 85 -25.39 -12.82 17.41
C SER A 85 -24.16 -12.48 18.27
N GLY A 86 -23.09 -12.00 17.64
CA GLY A 86 -22.02 -11.30 18.35
C GLY A 86 -22.56 -10.02 19.02
N ARG A 87 -21.77 -9.40 19.90
CA ARG A 87 -22.10 -8.11 20.53
C ARG A 87 -21.90 -6.97 19.52
N PRO A 88 -22.94 -6.27 19.04
CA PRO A 88 -22.74 -5.06 18.25
C PRO A 88 -22.55 -3.90 19.22
N ARG A 89 -21.41 -3.21 19.17
CA ARG A 89 -21.42 -1.76 19.42
C ARG A 89 -21.55 -1.15 18.04
N GLU A 90 -22.74 -0.66 17.73
CA GLU A 90 -23.01 0.01 16.46
C GLU A 90 -22.30 1.36 16.51
N VAL A 91 -21.04 1.38 16.05
CA VAL A 91 -20.32 2.62 15.78
C VAL A 91 -20.81 3.10 14.43
N ASP A 92 -21.21 4.37 14.35
CA ASP A 92 -21.57 5.00 13.09
C ASP A 92 -20.32 5.09 12.19
N ARG A 93 -20.33 4.27 11.14
CA ARG A 93 -19.20 4.11 10.22
C ARG A 93 -19.01 5.35 9.36
N ASP A 94 -20.10 5.97 8.94
CA ASP A 94 -20.06 7.13 8.06
C ASP A 94 -19.58 8.35 8.85
N ALA A 95 -19.99 8.48 10.12
CA ALA A 95 -19.45 9.50 11.01
C ALA A 95 -17.92 9.37 11.21
N VAL A 96 -17.40 8.16 11.41
CA VAL A 96 -15.94 7.92 11.52
C VAL A 96 -15.21 8.36 10.24
N VAL A 97 -15.78 8.05 9.07
CA VAL A 97 -15.16 8.42 7.79
C VAL A 97 -15.18 9.94 7.59
N ASN A 98 -16.29 10.61 7.88
CA ASN A 98 -16.43 12.07 7.75
C ASN A 98 -15.45 12.82 8.67
N THR A 99 -15.31 12.38 9.93
CA THR A 99 -14.34 13.00 10.86
C THR A 99 -12.90 12.89 10.33
N VAL A 100 -12.55 11.80 9.66
CA VAL A 100 -11.22 11.63 9.02
C VAL A 100 -11.08 12.48 7.76
N GLU A 101 -12.15 12.76 7.03
CA GLU A 101 -12.10 13.68 5.89
C GLU A 101 -11.91 15.14 6.34
N ASP A 102 -12.55 15.54 7.43
CA ASP A 102 -12.37 16.87 8.02
C ASP A 102 -11.01 17.04 8.70
N HIS A 103 -10.52 15.98 9.35
CA HIS A 103 -9.25 15.97 10.08
C HIS A 103 -8.34 14.79 9.70
N PRO A 104 -7.70 14.83 8.52
CA PRO A 104 -6.93 13.70 7.98
C PRO A 104 -5.73 13.25 8.82
N SER A 105 -5.27 14.07 9.78
CA SER A 105 -4.13 13.79 10.65
C SER A 105 -4.51 13.08 11.96
N MET A 106 -5.81 12.89 12.23
CA MET A 106 -6.26 12.22 13.45
C MET A 106 -5.78 10.77 13.52
N THR A 107 -5.30 10.38 14.70
CA THR A 107 -4.86 9.00 14.93
C THR A 107 -6.05 8.09 15.22
N THR A 108 -5.90 6.79 14.95
CA THR A 108 -6.93 5.78 15.28
C THR A 108 -7.27 5.73 16.76
N ARG A 109 -6.36 6.17 17.65
CA ARG A 109 -6.64 6.28 19.09
C ARG A 109 -7.50 7.48 19.44
N MET A 110 -7.23 8.65 18.83
CA MET A 110 -8.06 9.84 19.04
C MET A 110 -9.50 9.60 18.56
N LEU A 111 -9.67 8.95 17.40
CA LEU A 111 -10.97 8.53 16.90
C LEU A 111 -11.63 7.50 17.83
N ALA A 112 -10.86 6.55 18.36
CA ALA A 112 -11.40 5.56 19.30
C ALA A 112 -11.96 6.21 20.57
N ASP A 113 -11.29 7.24 21.07
CA ASP A 113 -11.74 8.01 22.23
C ASP A 113 -13.00 8.84 21.90
N GLU A 114 -13.04 9.49 20.74
CA GLU A 114 -14.19 10.28 20.27
C GLU A 114 -15.44 9.43 20.03
N PHE A 115 -15.28 8.28 19.37
CA PHE A 115 -16.36 7.34 19.06
C PHE A 115 -16.59 6.28 20.15
N ASN A 116 -15.89 6.40 21.29
CA ASN A 116 -15.98 5.50 22.45
C ASN A 116 -15.93 3.99 22.07
N CYS A 117 -14.99 3.65 21.18
CA CYS A 117 -14.80 2.30 20.66
C CYS A 117 -13.33 1.87 20.76
N SER A 118 -13.00 0.67 20.32
CA SER A 118 -11.60 0.24 20.30
C SER A 118 -10.90 0.77 19.05
N HIS A 119 -9.61 1.13 19.16
CA HIS A 119 -8.81 1.55 17.99
C HIS A 119 -8.79 0.50 16.87
N THR A 120 -8.97 -0.78 17.21
CA THR A 120 -9.09 -1.89 16.25
C THR A 120 -10.38 -1.82 15.43
N GLU A 121 -11.49 -1.36 16.01
CA GLU A 121 -12.75 -1.20 15.29
C GLU A 121 -12.66 -0.01 14.34
N ILE A 122 -12.06 1.11 14.77
CA ILE A 122 -11.76 2.25 13.89
C ILE A 122 -10.86 1.81 12.72
N GLU A 123 -9.78 1.08 12.99
CA GLU A 123 -8.87 0.62 11.93
C GLU A 123 -9.58 -0.29 10.92
N LYS A 124 -10.51 -1.13 11.40
CA LYS A 124 -11.35 -1.96 10.53
C LYS A 124 -12.29 -1.13 9.67
N ILE A 125 -13.00 -0.16 10.26
CA ILE A 125 -13.90 0.75 9.54
C ILE A 125 -13.14 1.52 8.45
N LEU A 126 -11.97 2.07 8.78
CA LEU A 126 -11.14 2.80 7.82
C LEU A 126 -10.63 1.90 6.69
N LYS A 127 -10.23 0.66 6.99
CA LYS A 127 -9.84 -0.32 5.96
C LYS A 127 -11.01 -0.70 5.05
N GLU A 128 -12.19 -0.93 5.61
CA GLU A 128 -13.42 -1.24 4.86
C GLU A 128 -13.86 -0.04 3.99
N ALA A 129 -13.61 1.19 4.44
CA ALA A 129 -13.81 2.43 3.67
C ALA A 129 -12.67 2.72 2.67
N GLY A 130 -11.66 1.85 2.55
CA GLY A 130 -10.52 2.03 1.63
C GLY A 130 -9.52 3.12 2.02
N LYS A 131 -9.59 3.65 3.26
CA LYS A 131 -8.62 4.62 3.77
C LYS A 131 -7.32 3.91 4.15
N ARG A 132 -6.20 4.57 3.93
CA ARG A 132 -4.86 4.09 4.32
C ARG A 132 -4.06 5.22 4.96
N TRP A 133 -3.28 4.90 5.97
CA TRP A 133 -2.38 5.88 6.59
C TRP A 133 -1.18 6.15 5.68
N LEU A 134 -1.03 7.39 5.24
CA LEU A 134 0.13 7.88 4.50
C LEU A 134 0.88 8.89 5.36
N LYS A 135 2.21 8.88 5.27
CA LYS A 135 3.02 9.95 5.85
C LYS A 135 3.02 11.14 4.88
N SER A 136 2.82 12.34 5.40
CA SER A 136 2.97 13.56 4.62
C SER A 136 4.37 13.65 4.00
N GLN A 137 4.44 14.16 2.77
CA GLN A 137 5.69 14.37 2.06
C GLN A 137 6.39 15.62 2.59
N TRP A 138 7.71 15.55 2.76
CA TRP A 138 8.52 16.74 3.06
C TRP A 138 8.64 17.58 1.79
N VAL A 139 8.14 18.82 1.85
CA VAL A 139 8.27 19.79 0.76
C VAL A 139 9.36 20.83 1.11
N PRO A 140 10.09 21.38 0.12
CA PRO A 140 11.20 22.30 0.37
C PRO A 140 10.82 23.58 1.14
N LYS A 141 9.62 24.12 0.87
CA LYS A 141 9.14 25.37 1.43
C LYS A 141 7.63 25.48 1.30
N GLU A 142 6.94 26.05 2.27
CA GLU A 142 5.53 26.40 2.15
C GLU A 142 5.32 27.54 1.12
N LEU A 143 4.49 27.30 0.11
CA LEU A 143 4.29 28.22 -1.01
C LEU A 143 3.16 29.22 -0.72
N THR A 144 3.40 30.49 -1.03
CA THR A 144 2.30 31.48 -1.09
C THR A 144 1.55 31.35 -2.41
N GLU A 145 0.30 31.81 -2.46
CA GLU A 145 -0.51 31.74 -3.68
C GLU A 145 0.13 32.45 -4.88
N ALA A 146 0.75 33.61 -4.64
CA ALA A 146 1.52 34.32 -5.66
C ALA A 146 2.75 33.53 -6.16
N GLN A 147 3.36 32.69 -5.31
CA GLN A 147 4.48 31.82 -5.72
C GLN A 147 3.99 30.66 -6.59
N LYS A 148 2.83 30.07 -6.27
CA LYS A 148 2.21 29.02 -7.08
C LYS A 148 1.84 29.53 -8.47
N GLN A 149 1.20 30.70 -8.55
CA GLN A 149 0.86 31.33 -9.82
C GLN A 149 2.11 31.60 -10.69
N LYS A 150 3.18 32.13 -10.09
CA LYS A 150 4.47 32.32 -10.80
C LYS A 150 5.06 30.99 -11.30
N ARG A 151 4.91 29.90 -10.54
CA ARG A 151 5.35 28.56 -10.98
C ARG A 151 4.56 28.09 -12.20
N VAL A 152 3.23 28.28 -12.21
CA VAL A 152 2.36 27.92 -13.34
C VAL A 152 2.66 28.76 -14.58
N GLU A 153 2.80 30.09 -14.42
CA GLU A 153 3.15 31.00 -15.50
C GLU A 153 4.49 30.61 -16.13
N TYR A 154 5.50 30.36 -15.28
CA TYR A 154 6.80 29.87 -15.71
C TYR A 154 6.69 28.56 -16.50
N ALA A 155 5.95 27.58 -15.96
CA ALA A 155 5.76 26.28 -16.61
C ALA A 155 5.09 26.41 -17.98
N ARG A 156 4.04 27.22 -18.10
CA ARG A 156 3.35 27.48 -19.38
C ARG A 156 4.29 28.14 -20.40
N ARG A 157 5.02 29.17 -19.98
CA ARG A 157 5.96 29.88 -20.85
C ARG A 157 7.07 28.96 -21.36
N MET A 158 7.68 28.19 -20.46
CA MET A 158 8.76 27.25 -20.79
C MET A 158 8.34 26.19 -21.81
N ARG A 159 7.10 25.70 -21.75
CA ARG A 159 6.58 24.69 -22.68
C ARG A 159 6.32 25.23 -24.09
N VAL A 160 6.08 26.53 -24.24
CA VAL A 160 5.83 27.17 -25.55
C VAL A 160 7.14 27.67 -26.16
N GLU A 161 8.01 28.26 -25.34
CA GLU A 161 9.15 29.04 -25.82
C GLU A 161 10.44 28.24 -25.98
N LEU A 162 10.60 27.11 -25.28
CA LEU A 162 11.90 26.45 -25.20
C LEU A 162 11.99 25.15 -25.99
N TYR A 163 13.04 25.09 -26.80
CA TYR A 163 13.56 23.87 -27.37
C TYR A 163 14.45 23.16 -26.33
N LEU A 164 13.95 22.07 -25.75
CA LEU A 164 14.65 21.35 -24.65
C LEU A 164 16.08 20.92 -25.04
N ASP A 165 16.31 20.58 -26.30
CA ASP A 165 17.62 20.16 -26.79
C ASP A 165 18.69 21.28 -26.75
N TRP A 166 18.30 22.55 -26.54
CA TRP A 166 19.21 23.70 -26.45
C TRP A 166 19.41 24.22 -25.04
N ILE A 167 18.80 23.60 -24.03
CA ILE A 167 18.92 24.04 -22.65
C ILE A 167 20.29 23.64 -22.08
N VAL A 168 20.98 24.62 -21.51
CA VAL A 168 22.17 24.40 -20.70
C VAL A 168 21.88 24.82 -19.27
N THR A 169 21.85 23.83 -18.37
CA THR A 169 21.66 24.05 -16.94
C THR A 169 22.96 23.83 -16.18
N CYS A 170 23.23 24.71 -15.22
CA CYS A 170 24.38 24.65 -14.33
C CYS A 170 23.90 24.88 -12.90
N ASP A 171 24.43 24.11 -11.96
CA ASP A 171 24.14 24.30 -10.54
C ASP A 171 25.34 23.83 -9.70
N GLU A 172 25.36 24.19 -8.42
CA GLU A 172 26.45 23.91 -7.49
C GLU A 172 26.02 22.91 -6.44
N LYS A 173 26.88 21.91 -6.17
CA LYS A 173 26.60 20.92 -5.11
C LYS A 173 27.73 20.88 -4.10
N TRP A 174 27.35 20.94 -2.82
CA TRP A 174 28.23 20.64 -1.70
C TRP A 174 28.35 19.13 -1.48
N ILE A 175 29.57 18.61 -1.61
CA ILE A 175 29.89 17.19 -1.38
C ILE A 175 30.71 17.07 -0.09
N PRO A 176 30.27 16.26 0.89
CA PRO A 176 31.07 16.01 2.08
C PRO A 176 32.24 15.07 1.73
N PHE A 177 33.33 15.18 2.48
CA PHE A 177 34.47 14.25 2.34
C PHE A 177 34.08 12.84 2.79
N VAL A 178 33.17 12.70 3.74
CA VAL A 178 32.70 11.40 4.23
C VAL A 178 31.21 11.24 3.90
N ASN A 179 30.89 10.32 2.99
CA ASN A 179 29.52 10.03 2.54
C ASN A 179 29.02 8.72 3.17
N GLU A 180 28.89 8.68 4.50
CA GLU A 180 28.47 7.46 5.19
C GLU A 180 27.00 7.12 4.90
N GLU A 181 26.72 5.84 4.70
CA GLU A 181 25.38 5.30 4.50
C GLU A 181 25.00 4.40 5.68
N ARG A 182 23.76 4.55 6.15
CA ARG A 182 23.15 3.57 7.06
C ARG A 182 22.74 2.36 6.23
N HIS A 183 23.30 1.21 6.55
CA HIS A 183 22.93 -0.06 5.93
C HIS A 183 22.02 -0.87 6.87
N GLY A 184 21.17 -1.71 6.27
CA GLY A 184 20.43 -2.73 7.02
C GLY A 184 21.35 -3.90 7.34
N GLU A 185 21.20 -4.46 8.53
CA GLU A 185 21.95 -5.64 8.98
C GLU A 185 20.97 -6.74 9.35
N TRP A 186 21.18 -7.95 8.84
CA TRP A 186 20.46 -9.14 9.30
C TRP A 186 21.09 -9.60 10.62
N ARG A 187 20.32 -9.54 11.72
CA ARG A 187 20.78 -9.93 13.06
C ARG A 187 19.76 -10.85 13.73
N SER A 188 20.23 -11.63 14.70
CA SER A 188 19.35 -12.43 15.55
C SER A 188 18.47 -11.55 16.45
N PRO A 189 17.26 -11.98 16.85
CA PRO A 189 16.32 -11.15 17.61
C PRO A 189 16.84 -10.58 18.93
N SER A 190 17.84 -11.22 19.55
CA SER A 190 18.45 -10.79 20.81
C SER A 190 19.61 -9.80 20.64
N GLN A 191 20.10 -9.57 19.42
CA GLN A 191 21.23 -8.71 19.16
C GLN A 191 20.78 -7.27 18.89
N LYS A 192 21.52 -6.31 19.47
CA LYS A 192 21.29 -4.88 19.21
C LYS A 192 21.74 -4.52 17.78
N PRO A 193 21.11 -3.55 17.11
CA PRO A 193 21.56 -3.03 15.82
C PRO A 193 22.97 -2.42 15.91
N GLY A 194 23.73 -2.47 14.81
CA GLY A 194 24.98 -1.73 14.67
C GLY A 194 24.77 -0.21 14.83
N GLN A 195 25.81 0.48 15.28
CA GLN A 195 25.80 1.94 15.40
C GLN A 195 26.53 2.57 14.22
N THR A 196 25.84 3.44 13.48
CA THR A 196 26.46 4.31 12.46
C THR A 196 26.29 5.76 12.90
N PRO A 197 27.37 6.55 13.00
CA PRO A 197 27.26 7.93 13.46
C PRO A 197 26.40 8.75 12.49
N LYS A 198 25.63 9.70 13.04
CA LYS A 198 24.84 10.62 12.21
C LYS A 198 25.79 11.59 11.53
N ARG A 199 25.53 11.90 10.25
CA ARG A 199 26.30 12.89 9.50
C ARG A 199 26.36 14.22 10.26
N ASP A 200 27.57 14.70 10.51
CA ASP A 200 27.80 16.03 11.08
C ASP A 200 27.61 17.10 9.98
N PHE A 201 26.75 18.08 10.24
CA PHE A 201 26.49 19.19 9.33
C PHE A 201 27.70 20.14 9.18
N ARG A 202 28.61 20.12 10.16
CA ARG A 202 29.85 20.92 10.16
C ARG A 202 31.04 20.18 9.56
N ALA A 203 30.85 18.93 9.13
CA ALA A 203 31.90 18.14 8.51
C ALA A 203 32.47 18.83 7.26
N LYS A 204 33.76 18.60 7.02
CA LYS A 204 34.47 19.14 5.86
C LYS A 204 33.73 18.76 4.57
N LYS A 205 33.54 19.75 3.70
CA LYS A 205 32.84 19.64 2.43
C LYS A 205 33.49 20.55 1.40
N ALA A 206 33.38 20.18 0.14
CA ALA A 206 33.83 20.98 -0.99
C ALA A 206 32.64 21.25 -1.92
N MET A 207 32.59 22.44 -2.50
CA MET A 207 31.57 22.84 -3.46
C MET A 207 32.11 22.64 -4.87
N PHE A 208 31.29 22.05 -5.74
CA PHE A 208 31.65 21.87 -7.15
C PHE A 208 30.56 22.48 -8.03
N PRO A 209 30.91 23.39 -8.96
CA PRO A 209 30.01 23.81 -10.02
C PRO A 209 29.89 22.69 -11.04
N MET A 210 28.65 22.35 -11.41
CA MET A 210 28.35 21.24 -12.31
C MET A 210 27.57 21.73 -13.52
N LYS A 211 28.05 21.38 -14.71
CA LYS A 211 27.31 21.55 -15.96
C LYS A 211 26.52 20.28 -16.22
N THR A 212 25.24 20.42 -16.50
CA THR A 212 24.31 19.29 -16.53
C THR A 212 23.81 18.91 -17.93
N SER A 213 24.24 19.64 -18.96
CA SER A 213 24.17 19.20 -20.35
C SER A 213 25.49 19.43 -21.08
N LYS A 214 25.77 18.59 -22.08
CA LYS A 214 26.86 18.82 -23.05
C LYS A 214 26.32 19.77 -24.12
N PRO A 215 27.04 20.87 -24.46
CA PRO A 215 26.61 21.72 -25.56
C PRO A 215 26.56 20.91 -26.86
N PRO A 216 25.64 21.23 -27.79
CA PRO A 216 25.67 20.65 -29.13
C PRO A 216 27.03 20.94 -29.79
N SER A 217 27.41 20.07 -30.72
CA SER A 217 28.59 20.24 -31.57
C SER A 217 28.63 21.66 -32.14
N SER A 218 29.81 22.28 -32.18
CA SER A 218 30.00 23.70 -32.55
C SER A 218 29.42 24.13 -33.90
N GLY A 219 29.07 23.17 -34.77
CA GLY A 219 28.42 23.41 -36.06
C GLY A 219 26.89 23.65 -36.00
N ASP A 220 26.25 23.41 -34.86
CA ASP A 220 24.78 23.48 -34.71
C ASP A 220 24.30 24.73 -33.95
N LEU A 221 25.20 25.66 -33.60
CA LEU A 221 24.84 26.87 -32.84
C LEU A 221 24.19 27.91 -33.78
N PRO A 222 22.93 28.32 -33.55
CA PRO A 222 22.30 29.36 -34.36
C PRO A 222 23.02 30.71 -34.21
N PRO A 223 23.02 31.56 -35.25
CA PRO A 223 23.73 32.83 -35.21
C PRO A 223 23.10 33.76 -34.16
N ARG A 224 23.89 34.14 -33.14
CA ARG A 224 23.63 35.21 -32.16
C ARG A 224 22.15 35.37 -31.77
N GLN A 225 21.60 34.41 -31.03
CA GLN A 225 20.51 34.73 -30.10
C GLN A 225 21.10 35.03 -28.72
N ARG A 226 20.60 36.10 -28.09
CA ARG A 226 20.96 36.49 -26.72
C ARG A 226 20.81 35.25 -25.83
N GLN A 227 21.80 34.95 -24.99
CA GLN A 227 21.61 33.98 -23.92
C GLN A 227 20.45 34.47 -23.06
N THR A 228 19.28 33.86 -23.23
CA THR A 228 18.11 34.17 -22.41
C THR A 228 18.33 33.47 -21.08
N THR A 229 18.85 34.19 -20.09
CA THR A 229 18.99 33.66 -18.74
C THR A 229 17.60 33.41 -18.16
N CYS A 230 17.19 32.15 -18.09
CA CYS A 230 15.94 31.77 -17.49
C CYS A 230 16.15 31.63 -15.97
N CYS A 231 15.97 32.72 -15.23
CA CYS A 231 16.09 32.70 -13.77
C CYS A 231 14.90 31.95 -13.15
N MET A 232 15.12 30.72 -12.71
CA MET A 232 14.14 30.01 -11.89
C MET A 232 14.15 30.53 -10.45
N SER A 233 12.97 30.74 -9.89
CA SER A 233 12.81 31.12 -8.48
C SER A 233 13.30 30.00 -7.54
N ASP A 234 13.66 30.34 -6.31
CA ASP A 234 14.04 29.36 -5.27
C ASP A 234 12.90 28.43 -4.86
N ALA A 235 11.67 28.86 -5.11
CA ALA A 235 10.47 28.06 -4.91
C ALA A 235 10.31 26.93 -5.95
N SER A 236 11.19 26.86 -6.98
CA SER A 236 11.07 25.94 -8.13
C SER A 236 12.21 24.93 -8.24
N LYS A 237 12.82 24.54 -7.11
CA LYS A 237 13.93 23.58 -7.09
C LYS A 237 13.58 22.21 -7.67
N ASP A 238 12.35 21.76 -7.48
CA ASP A 238 11.79 20.53 -8.08
C ASP A 238 11.73 20.52 -9.62
N GLN A 239 11.85 21.71 -10.24
CA GLN A 239 11.94 21.92 -11.68
C GLN A 239 13.40 22.05 -12.18
N ARG A 240 14.40 22.10 -11.29
CA ARG A 240 15.82 22.20 -11.65
C ARG A 240 16.38 20.82 -11.99
N HIS A 241 16.85 20.66 -13.23
CA HIS A 241 17.44 19.42 -13.72
C HIS A 241 18.60 18.91 -12.84
N GLY A 242 19.42 19.83 -12.31
CA GLY A 242 20.47 19.51 -11.34
C GLY A 242 19.93 18.73 -10.16
N ASP A 243 18.89 19.25 -9.50
CA ASP A 243 18.33 18.70 -8.26
C ASP A 243 17.59 17.38 -8.46
N TYR A 244 16.70 17.28 -9.46
CA TYR A 244 15.83 16.09 -9.56
C TYR A 244 16.47 14.88 -10.27
N TYR A 245 17.50 15.10 -11.10
CA TYR A 245 18.08 14.05 -11.94
C TYR A 245 19.57 13.84 -11.66
N LEU A 246 20.42 14.82 -11.99
CA LEU A 246 21.87 14.67 -11.92
C LEU A 246 22.34 14.41 -10.49
N PHE A 247 21.94 15.28 -9.56
CA PHE A 247 22.38 15.24 -8.18
C PHE A 247 21.82 14.04 -7.44
N ARG A 248 20.62 13.58 -7.79
CA ARG A 248 20.05 12.34 -7.26
C ARG A 248 20.89 11.13 -7.67
N SER A 249 21.22 11.00 -8.96
CA SER A 249 22.08 9.91 -9.45
C SER A 249 23.49 9.98 -8.86
N MET A 250 24.04 11.19 -8.74
CA MET A 250 25.35 11.42 -8.13
C MET A 250 25.36 11.06 -6.64
N GLU A 251 24.32 11.38 -5.89
CA GLU A 251 24.22 10.96 -4.49
C GLU A 251 24.25 9.44 -4.37
N HIS A 252 23.57 8.72 -5.25
CA HIS A 252 23.66 7.26 -5.28
C HIS A 252 25.09 6.77 -5.57
N TRP A 253 25.82 7.42 -6.48
CA TRP A 253 27.22 7.08 -6.77
C TRP A 253 28.17 7.36 -5.60
N LEU A 254 27.92 8.43 -4.84
CA LEU A 254 28.77 8.87 -3.74
C LEU A 254 28.52 8.12 -2.43
N ARG A 255 27.41 7.37 -2.31
CA ARG A 255 27.08 6.59 -1.11
C ARG A 255 28.22 5.65 -0.71
N GLY A 256 28.58 5.68 0.56
CA GLY A 256 29.66 4.87 1.15
C GLY A 256 31.08 5.38 0.86
N LYS A 257 31.27 6.34 -0.06
CA LYS A 257 32.61 6.82 -0.42
C LYS A 257 33.17 7.78 0.65
N LYS A 258 34.45 7.60 0.95
CA LYS A 258 35.23 8.47 1.83
C LYS A 258 36.41 9.03 1.04
N PHE A 259 36.57 10.34 1.09
CA PHE A 259 37.63 11.09 0.44
C PHE A 259 38.51 11.72 1.51
N THR A 260 39.82 11.68 1.30
CA THR A 260 40.79 12.36 2.17
C THR A 260 41.20 13.71 1.58
N THR A 261 41.27 13.79 0.25
CA THR A 261 41.70 14.96 -0.53
C THR A 261 40.63 15.43 -1.51
N ILE A 262 40.77 16.66 -2.01
CA ILE A 262 39.86 17.22 -3.02
C ILE A 262 40.10 16.53 -4.37
N GLU A 263 41.34 16.12 -4.63
CA GLU A 263 41.81 15.47 -5.84
C GLU A 263 41.13 14.11 -6.02
N GLU A 264 41.13 13.26 -4.97
CA GLU A 264 40.40 11.98 -4.96
C GLU A 264 38.90 12.18 -5.26
N MET A 265 38.30 13.21 -4.66
CA MET A 265 36.90 13.55 -4.89
C MET A 265 36.67 13.97 -6.34
N ARG A 266 37.56 14.80 -6.91
CA ARG A 266 37.50 15.25 -8.31
C ARG A 266 37.66 14.10 -9.29
N GLU A 267 38.54 13.14 -9.01
CA GLU A 267 38.71 11.94 -9.82
C GLU A 267 37.46 11.07 -9.81
N SER A 268 36.89 10.80 -8.64
CA SER A 268 35.63 10.04 -8.52
C SER A 268 34.46 10.73 -9.22
N LEU A 269 34.43 12.08 -9.24
CA LEU A 269 33.43 12.82 -10.02
C LEU A 269 33.71 12.72 -11.52
N THR A 270 34.97 12.79 -11.93
CA THR A 270 35.36 12.64 -13.34
C THR A 270 34.96 11.26 -13.88
N GLU A 271 35.19 10.21 -13.09
CA GLU A 271 34.75 8.85 -13.38
C GLU A 271 33.21 8.76 -13.49
N PHE A 272 32.49 9.38 -12.55
CA PHE A 272 31.03 9.44 -12.60
C PHE A 272 30.53 10.07 -13.91
N PHE A 273 31.06 11.23 -14.28
CA PHE A 273 30.65 11.93 -15.52
C PHE A 273 31.07 11.16 -16.77
N ALA A 274 32.23 10.51 -16.76
CA ALA A 274 32.68 9.64 -17.86
C ALA A 274 31.78 8.41 -18.04
N SER A 275 31.20 7.89 -16.94
CA SER A 275 30.27 6.75 -16.98
C SER A 275 28.92 7.04 -17.65
N LYS A 276 28.57 8.32 -17.88
CA LYS A 276 27.26 8.72 -18.41
C LYS A 276 27.32 9.00 -19.91
N VAL A 277 26.47 8.29 -20.65
CA VAL A 277 26.27 8.50 -22.09
C VAL A 277 25.45 9.75 -22.37
N ARG A 278 25.53 10.28 -23.60
CA ARG A 278 24.82 11.50 -24.03
C ARG A 278 23.31 11.41 -23.77
N ASP A 279 22.71 10.27 -24.12
CA ASP A 279 21.26 10.07 -23.98
C ASP A 279 20.80 10.12 -22.54
N TRP A 280 21.66 9.75 -21.58
CA TRP A 280 21.32 9.86 -20.17
C TRP A 280 21.07 11.31 -19.74
N TYR A 281 21.88 12.26 -20.22
CA TYR A 281 21.66 13.69 -19.97
C TYR A 281 20.42 14.20 -20.70
N ARG A 282 20.24 13.77 -21.96
CA ARG A 282 19.07 14.14 -22.76
C ARG A 282 17.78 13.71 -22.08
N SER A 283 17.66 12.45 -21.66
CA SER A 283 16.50 11.94 -20.94
C SER A 283 16.17 12.73 -19.68
N GLY A 284 17.19 13.15 -18.93
CA GLY A 284 16.96 13.98 -17.75
C GLY A 284 16.47 15.39 -18.07
N ILE A 285 16.88 15.99 -19.20
CA ILE A 285 16.35 17.29 -19.64
C ILE A 285 14.93 17.15 -20.19
N HIS A 286 14.65 16.08 -20.92
CA HIS A 286 13.32 15.82 -21.47
C HIS A 286 12.26 15.54 -20.39
N GLN A 287 12.65 15.01 -19.23
CA GLN A 287 11.78 14.93 -18.05
C GLN A 287 11.29 16.30 -17.55
N LEU A 288 11.93 17.40 -17.95
CA LEU A 288 11.46 18.74 -17.62
C LEU A 288 10.06 18.99 -18.18
N GLU A 289 9.73 18.48 -19.36
CA GLU A 289 8.42 18.69 -19.97
C GLU A 289 7.30 18.09 -19.11
N GLU A 290 7.45 16.82 -18.71
CA GLU A 290 6.50 16.12 -17.84
C GLU A 290 6.38 16.84 -16.49
N LYS A 291 7.50 17.32 -15.94
CA LYS A 291 7.51 18.08 -14.68
C LYS A 291 6.77 19.41 -14.79
N LEU A 292 7.00 20.16 -15.86
CA LEU A 292 6.28 21.43 -16.09
C LEU A 292 4.78 21.17 -16.29
N GLN A 293 4.40 20.07 -16.92
CA GLN A 293 2.99 19.66 -17.04
C GLN A 293 2.38 19.39 -15.66
N LYS A 294 3.06 18.63 -14.79
CA LYS A 294 2.59 18.36 -13.43
C LYS A 294 2.42 19.61 -12.58
N VAL A 295 3.30 20.61 -12.75
CA VAL A 295 3.16 21.93 -12.08
C VAL A 295 1.86 22.61 -12.48
N ILE A 296 1.50 22.53 -13.76
CA ILE A 296 0.26 23.14 -14.28
C ILE A 296 -0.96 22.38 -13.75
N GLU A 297 -0.92 21.05 -13.76
CA GLU A 297 -2.01 20.20 -13.26
C GLU A 297 -2.23 20.32 -11.75
N SER A 298 -1.17 20.67 -11.00
CA SER A 298 -1.21 20.84 -9.55
C SER A 298 -1.43 22.31 -9.13
N ASP A 299 -1.85 23.19 -10.06
CA ASP A 299 -2.03 24.62 -9.83
C ASP A 299 -0.84 25.31 -9.12
N GLY A 300 0.37 24.86 -9.43
CA GLY A 300 1.62 25.40 -8.89
C GLY A 300 2.08 24.80 -7.57
N GLU A 301 1.39 23.81 -7.02
CA GLU A 301 1.85 23.02 -5.86
C GLU A 301 3.09 22.16 -6.19
N TYR A 302 3.67 21.54 -5.16
CA TYR A 302 4.67 20.48 -5.35
C TYR A 302 4.00 19.13 -5.67
N PHE A 303 4.75 18.24 -6.34
CA PHE A 303 4.31 16.92 -6.80
C PHE A 303 5.42 15.86 -6.65
#